data_AF-A0A9N8EKB3-F1
#
_entry.id   AF-A0A9N8EKB3-F1
#
_cell.length_a   1.000
_cell.length_b   1.000
_cell.length_c   1.000
_cell.angle_alpha   90.00
_cell.angle_beta   90.00
_cell.angle_gamma   90.00
#
_symmetry.space_group_name_H-M   'P 1'
#
loop_
_entity.id
_entity.type
_entity.pdbx_description
1 polymer ?
#
loop_
_entity_poly.entity_id
_entity_poly.type
_entity_poly.pdbx_seq_one_letter_code
_entity_poly.pdbx_strand_id
1 'polypeptide(L)'
;MNGDPHCMTWNGTWYDYHGVCDLVLIHAPDLDMRVHVRTKARNDYSYIETAALSIGDDVLEVSSWGDFALNDVDHALLIHHGDKKGVSTLSGYPIYHRQPFAKHHIFDVVLDPNENITISTFKDLVSVRISGGAAKHFGSSQGMMGSFDGVMLARDGSTVMSNPNAFGQEWQVHDDEPQLFVRAPHYPGKCIFPSQRGKKTEVGRACLRKTLAKSAAEDACSHLSGEKKDACVFDVLATGDADIARTSTY
;
A
#
# COMPACT_ATOMS: atom_id res chain seq x y z
N MET A 1 -1.11 -2.45 -5.57
CA MET A 1 -0.91 -3.36 -4.43
C MET A 1 -2.14 -3.33 -3.53
N ASN A 2 -2.91 -4.41 -3.48
CA ASN A 2 -4.14 -4.37 -2.70
C ASN A 2 -3.88 -4.35 -1.18
N GLY A 3 -2.72 -4.77 -0.69
CA GLY A 3 -2.24 -4.53 0.69
C GLY A 3 -1.02 -5.40 1.01
N ASP A 4 -0.17 -5.01 1.96
CA ASP A 4 0.95 -5.86 2.45
C ASP A 4 0.37 -7.00 3.31
N PRO A 5 0.83 -8.24 3.11
CA PRO A 5 1.99 -8.66 2.28
C PRO A 5 1.72 -8.95 0.82
N HIS A 6 0.46 -8.90 0.40
CA HIS A 6 -0.01 -9.33 -0.90
C HIS A 6 0.26 -8.28 -1.99
N CYS A 7 1.37 -8.47 -2.69
CA CYS A 7 1.77 -7.65 -3.82
C CYS A 7 1.22 -8.22 -5.14
N MET A 8 0.99 -7.34 -6.11
CA MET A 8 0.52 -7.71 -7.43
C MET A 8 1.20 -6.82 -8.46
N THR A 9 1.84 -7.43 -9.46
CA THR A 9 2.45 -6.69 -10.58
C THR A 9 1.39 -6.15 -11.54
N TRP A 10 1.80 -5.31 -12.49
CA TRP A 10 0.90 -4.72 -13.48
C TRP A 10 0.10 -5.75 -14.30
N ASN A 11 0.69 -6.91 -14.62
CA ASN A 11 0.02 -7.98 -15.36
C ASN A 11 -0.82 -8.91 -14.47
N GLY A 12 -0.95 -8.59 -13.18
CA GLY A 12 -1.71 -9.38 -12.23
C GLY A 12 -0.97 -10.58 -11.63
N THR A 13 0.36 -10.66 -11.76
CA THR A 13 1.13 -11.71 -11.07
C THR A 13 1.16 -11.44 -9.57
N TRP A 14 0.70 -12.40 -8.78
CA TRP A 14 0.66 -12.32 -7.32
C TRP A 14 1.96 -12.81 -6.69
N TYR A 15 2.38 -12.13 -5.61
CA TYR A 15 3.50 -12.56 -4.77
C TYR A 15 3.43 -11.93 -3.38
N ASP A 16 4.05 -12.59 -2.40
CA ASP A 16 4.13 -12.09 -1.03
C ASP A 16 5.51 -11.50 -0.74
N TYR A 17 5.52 -10.36 -0.07
CA TYR A 17 6.74 -9.74 0.45
C TYR A 17 6.50 -9.17 1.84
N HIS A 18 7.32 -9.59 2.79
CA HIS A 18 7.17 -9.25 4.21
C HIS A 18 8.26 -8.31 4.77
N GLY A 19 9.02 -7.65 3.90
CA GLY A 19 10.10 -6.76 4.37
C GLY A 19 9.53 -5.55 5.11
N VAL A 20 10.16 -5.20 6.23
CA VAL A 20 9.76 -4.07 7.07
C VAL A 20 10.71 -2.89 6.88
N CYS A 21 10.28 -1.92 6.07
CA CYS A 21 11.07 -0.78 5.59
C CYS A 21 10.17 0.15 4.75
N ASP A 22 10.76 1.18 4.15
CA ASP A 22 10.12 1.95 3.09
C ASP A 22 10.41 1.32 1.73
N LEU A 23 9.37 1.19 0.91
CA LEU A 23 9.42 0.52 -0.39
C LEU A 23 8.94 1.45 -1.49
N VAL A 24 9.61 1.39 -2.65
CA VAL A 24 9.16 2.01 -3.89
C VAL A 24 8.10 1.10 -4.52
N LEU A 25 6.83 1.43 -4.30
CA LEU A 25 5.73 0.68 -4.93
C LEU A 25 5.75 0.90 -6.44
N ILE A 26 5.79 2.18 -6.84
CA ILE A 26 5.88 2.63 -8.24
C ILE A 26 6.74 3.89 -8.30
N HIS A 27 7.62 3.93 -9.30
CA HIS A 27 8.22 5.13 -9.86
C HIS A 27 7.79 5.23 -11.32
N ALA A 28 7.10 6.31 -11.69
CA ALA A 28 6.58 6.55 -13.03
C ALA A 28 7.09 7.91 -13.54
N PRO A 29 8.23 7.92 -14.27
CA PRO A 29 8.90 9.17 -14.63
C PRO A 29 8.12 10.00 -15.65
N ASP A 30 7.28 9.38 -16.49
CA ASP A 30 6.45 10.10 -17.48
C ASP A 30 5.46 11.08 -16.85
N LEU A 31 5.08 10.85 -15.59
CA LEU A 31 4.19 11.70 -14.79
C LEU A 31 4.94 12.46 -13.67
N ASP A 32 6.26 12.25 -13.54
CA ASP A 32 7.03 12.58 -12.33
C ASP A 32 6.32 12.14 -11.04
N MET A 33 5.83 10.89 -11.06
CA MET A 33 5.05 10.31 -9.99
C MET A 33 5.84 9.25 -9.24
N ARG A 34 5.74 9.26 -7.91
CA ARG A 34 6.23 8.17 -7.05
C ARG A 34 5.15 7.76 -6.08
N VAL A 35 5.08 6.46 -5.81
CA VAL A 35 4.33 5.92 -4.70
C VAL A 35 5.29 5.15 -3.81
N HIS A 36 5.50 5.65 -2.60
CA HIS A 36 6.23 4.94 -1.56
C HIS A 36 5.24 4.38 -0.54
N VAL A 37 5.56 3.23 0.03
CA VAL A 37 4.79 2.61 1.11
C VAL A 37 5.72 2.28 2.26
N ARG A 38 5.24 2.53 3.48
CA ARG A 38 5.94 2.15 4.71
C ARG A 38 5.29 0.92 5.31
N THR A 39 6.08 -0.13 5.45
CA THR A 39 5.62 -1.39 6.05
C THR A 39 6.06 -1.50 7.50
N LYS A 40 5.25 -2.20 8.30
CA LYS A 40 5.50 -2.43 9.73
C LYS A 40 5.20 -3.86 10.11
N ALA A 41 6.03 -4.44 10.97
CA ALA A 41 5.78 -5.78 11.49
C ALA A 41 4.60 -5.77 12.47
N ARG A 42 3.76 -6.80 12.38
CA ARG A 42 2.83 -7.22 13.42
C ARG A 42 2.96 -8.73 13.60
N ASN A 43 3.49 -9.13 14.75
CA ASN A 43 3.73 -10.54 15.08
C ASN A 43 4.59 -11.21 13.99
N ASP A 44 4.00 -12.12 13.23
CA ASP A 44 4.57 -12.95 12.18
C ASP A 44 4.35 -12.42 10.76
N TYR A 45 3.64 -11.31 10.59
CA TYR A 45 3.40 -10.67 9.30
C TYR A 45 3.77 -9.17 9.29
N SER A 46 3.61 -8.54 8.14
CA SER A 46 3.80 -7.11 7.89
C SER A 46 2.55 -6.52 7.27
N TYR A 47 2.37 -5.21 7.42
CA TYR A 47 1.29 -4.45 6.80
C TYR A 47 1.81 -3.05 6.43
N ILE A 48 1.17 -2.39 5.46
CA ILE A 48 1.43 -0.99 5.13
C ILE A 48 0.76 -0.13 6.20
N GLU A 49 1.54 0.67 6.94
CA GLU A 49 1.00 1.62 7.91
C GLU A 49 0.75 3.01 7.31
N THR A 50 1.48 3.35 6.25
CA THR A 50 1.45 4.64 5.56
C THR A 50 1.78 4.49 4.08
N ALA A 51 1.11 5.24 3.20
CA ALA A 51 1.47 5.42 1.80
C ALA A 51 1.65 6.91 1.48
N ALA A 52 2.66 7.24 0.69
CA ALA A 52 2.87 8.58 0.15
C ALA A 52 2.84 8.53 -1.39
N LEU A 53 2.04 9.41 -1.98
CA LEU A 53 1.94 9.64 -3.42
C LEU A 53 2.48 11.03 -3.71
N SER A 54 3.56 11.13 -4.50
CA SER A 54 4.05 12.38 -5.04
C SER A 54 3.75 12.50 -6.53
N ILE A 55 3.41 13.70 -7.00
CA ILE A 55 3.37 14.07 -8.42
C ILE A 55 4.02 15.45 -8.53
N GLY A 56 5.15 15.57 -9.22
CA GLY A 56 5.94 16.80 -9.19
C GLY A 56 6.37 17.13 -7.75
N ASP A 57 6.12 18.36 -7.32
CA ASP A 57 6.47 18.84 -5.98
C ASP A 57 5.41 18.54 -4.91
N ASP A 58 4.19 18.15 -5.30
CA ASP A 58 3.11 17.90 -4.37
C ASP A 58 3.15 16.46 -3.83
N VAL A 59 2.85 16.30 -2.53
CA VAL A 59 2.83 15.01 -1.82
C VAL A 59 1.54 14.86 -1.02
N LEU A 60 0.82 13.76 -1.27
CA LEU A 60 -0.26 13.27 -0.42
C LEU A 60 0.26 12.09 0.41
N GLU A 61 0.37 12.28 1.72
CA GLU A 61 0.66 11.22 2.68
C GLU A 61 -0.63 10.75 3.35
N VAL A 62 -0.88 9.45 3.38
CA VAL A 62 -2.04 8.83 4.02
C VAL A 62 -1.58 7.71 4.94
N SER A 63 -1.90 7.86 6.21
CA SER A 63 -1.56 6.96 7.31
C SER A 63 -2.78 6.22 7.84
N SER A 64 -2.49 5.22 8.66
CA SER A 64 -3.45 4.47 9.47
C SER A 64 -4.56 5.35 10.06
N TRP A 65 -5.76 4.78 10.16
CA TRP A 65 -6.98 5.40 10.68
C TRP A 65 -7.48 6.60 9.87
N GLY A 66 -6.96 6.76 8.65
CA GLY A 66 -7.35 7.86 7.77
C GLY A 66 -6.73 9.18 8.19
N ASP A 67 -5.62 9.14 8.90
CA ASP A 67 -4.75 10.30 9.07
C ASP A 67 -4.08 10.64 7.73
N PHE A 68 -3.92 11.92 7.42
CA PHE A 68 -3.36 12.34 6.13
C PHE A 68 -2.83 13.76 6.17
N ALA A 69 -1.83 14.02 5.33
CA ALA A 69 -1.27 15.34 5.08
C ALA A 69 -1.15 15.59 3.57
N LEU A 70 -1.36 16.84 3.16
CA LEU A 70 -1.08 17.30 1.79
C LEU A 70 -0.02 18.40 1.89
N ASN A 71 1.15 18.17 1.27
CA ASN A 71 2.30 19.07 1.32
C ASN A 71 2.67 19.47 2.76
N ASP A 72 2.81 18.47 3.64
CA ASP A 72 3.09 18.62 5.08
C ASP A 72 2.03 19.38 5.89
N VAL A 73 0.85 19.65 5.31
CA VAL A 73 -0.27 20.26 6.02
C VAL A 73 -1.29 19.18 6.40
N ASP A 74 -1.34 18.90 7.70
CA ASP A 74 -2.26 17.90 8.27
C ASP A 74 -3.72 18.22 7.93
N HIS A 75 -4.45 17.18 7.52
CA HIS A 75 -5.87 17.21 7.20
C HIS A 75 -6.28 18.30 6.18
N ALA A 76 -5.37 18.73 5.31
CA ALA A 76 -5.56 19.86 4.40
C ALA A 76 -6.44 19.62 3.16
N LEU A 77 -7.31 18.60 3.17
CA LEU A 77 -8.28 18.38 2.08
C LEU A 77 -9.48 19.34 2.15
N LEU A 78 -9.46 20.34 3.04
CA LEU A 78 -10.52 21.31 3.25
C LEU A 78 -10.18 22.67 2.62
N ILE A 79 -10.72 22.95 1.43
CA ILE A 79 -10.97 24.35 1.03
C ILE A 79 -12.38 24.73 1.50
N HIS A 80 -12.47 25.32 2.70
CA HIS A 80 -13.62 26.14 3.11
C HIS A 80 -13.30 27.63 2.81
N HIS A 81 -13.41 28.04 1.55
CA HIS A 81 -13.49 29.45 1.19
C HIS A 81 -14.91 29.77 0.72
N GLY A 82 -15.78 30.17 1.64
CA GLY A 82 -17.11 30.76 1.40
C GLY A 82 -18.03 29.96 0.47
N ASP A 83 -19.00 29.21 1.03
CA ASP A 83 -20.14 28.56 0.36
C ASP A 83 -19.89 27.70 -0.91
N LYS A 84 -18.65 27.58 -1.39
CA LYS A 84 -18.25 26.73 -2.52
C LYS A 84 -17.32 25.64 -2.01
N LYS A 85 -17.77 24.38 -2.13
CA LYS A 85 -16.94 23.20 -1.88
C LYS A 85 -15.87 23.13 -2.98
N GLY A 86 -14.65 23.56 -2.69
CA GLY A 86 -13.49 23.30 -3.56
C GLY A 86 -13.12 21.82 -3.54
N VAL A 87 -12.51 21.33 -4.62
CA VAL A 87 -11.86 20.01 -4.65
C VAL A 87 -10.37 20.24 -4.50
N SER A 88 -9.77 19.65 -3.46
CA SER A 88 -8.32 19.70 -3.25
C SER A 88 -7.62 18.94 -4.37
N THR A 89 -6.42 19.37 -4.74
CA THR A 89 -5.68 18.80 -5.87
C THR A 89 -4.28 18.40 -5.48
N LEU A 90 -3.75 17.37 -6.14
CA LEU A 90 -2.34 16.99 -6.14
C LEU A 90 -1.77 17.31 -7.52
N SER A 91 -0.96 18.36 -7.66
CA SER A 91 -0.41 18.83 -8.94
C SER A 91 -1.48 19.02 -10.03
N GLY A 92 -2.64 19.58 -9.63
CA GLY A 92 -3.78 19.81 -10.51
C GLY A 92 -4.74 18.62 -10.67
N TYR A 93 -4.38 17.42 -10.19
CA TYR A 93 -5.25 16.26 -10.21
C TYR A 93 -6.21 16.27 -9.00
N PRO A 94 -7.52 16.14 -9.19
CA PRO A 94 -8.47 16.21 -8.08
C PRO A 94 -8.35 15.03 -7.14
N ILE A 95 -8.42 15.31 -5.84
CA ILE A 95 -8.42 14.34 -4.74
C ILE A 95 -9.84 14.27 -4.16
N TYR A 96 -10.46 13.09 -4.21
CA TYR A 96 -11.75 12.83 -3.58
C TYR A 96 -11.57 11.98 -2.33
N HIS A 97 -11.88 12.56 -1.17
CA HIS A 97 -11.92 11.82 0.10
C HIS A 97 -13.33 11.36 0.43
N ARG A 98 -13.45 10.08 0.81
CA ARG A 98 -14.70 9.45 1.24
C ARG A 98 -14.43 8.61 2.48
N GLN A 99 -15.42 8.52 3.37
CA GLN A 99 -15.38 7.67 4.55
C GLN A 99 -16.62 6.76 4.58
N PRO A 100 -16.60 5.60 3.87
CA PRO A 100 -17.78 4.74 3.78
C PRO A 100 -18.32 4.28 5.14
N PHE A 101 -17.44 4.12 6.13
CA PHE A 101 -17.78 3.88 7.54
C PHE A 101 -16.65 4.36 8.45
N ALA A 102 -16.91 4.48 9.75
CA ALA A 102 -16.07 5.22 10.71
C ALA A 102 -14.57 4.85 10.76
N LYS A 103 -14.18 3.68 10.24
CA LYS A 103 -12.79 3.19 10.26
C LYS A 103 -12.22 2.94 8.87
N HIS A 104 -12.92 3.34 7.81
CA HIS A 104 -12.50 3.16 6.42
C HIS A 104 -12.48 4.50 5.70
N HIS A 105 -11.30 4.90 5.23
CA HIS A 105 -11.11 6.12 4.46
C HIS A 105 -10.59 5.76 3.08
N ILE A 106 -11.07 6.46 2.07
CA ILE A 106 -10.70 6.29 0.67
C ILE A 106 -10.31 7.65 0.11
N PHE A 107 -9.14 7.72 -0.50
CA PHE A 107 -8.59 8.88 -1.18
C PHE A 107 -8.38 8.50 -2.64
N ASP A 108 -9.22 9.04 -3.52
CA ASP A 108 -9.17 8.80 -4.96
C ASP A 108 -8.49 10.02 -5.64
N VAL A 109 -7.27 9.85 -6.15
CA VAL A 109 -6.58 10.81 -7.01
C VAL A 109 -6.87 10.45 -8.46
N VAL A 110 -7.57 11.33 -9.19
CA VAL A 110 -8.06 11.05 -10.54
C VAL A 110 -7.11 11.62 -11.58
N LEU A 111 -6.41 10.75 -12.29
CA LEU A 111 -5.51 11.14 -13.38
C LEU A 111 -6.29 11.41 -14.67
N ASP A 112 -7.31 10.59 -14.94
CA ASP A 112 -8.24 10.70 -16.08
C ASP A 112 -9.60 10.10 -15.73
N PRO A 113 -10.63 10.28 -16.58
CA PRO A 113 -11.96 9.70 -16.34
C PRO A 113 -11.99 8.19 -16.08
N ASN A 114 -10.99 7.45 -16.58
CA ASN A 114 -10.87 6.00 -16.42
C ASN A 114 -9.58 5.59 -15.67
N GLU A 115 -8.83 6.53 -15.11
CA GLU A 115 -7.53 6.27 -14.51
C GLU A 115 -7.45 6.92 -13.12
N ASN A 116 -7.32 6.10 -12.09
CA ASN A 116 -7.26 6.57 -10.71
C ASN A 116 -6.18 5.89 -9.89
N ILE A 117 -5.70 6.62 -8.88
CA ILE A 117 -4.88 6.09 -7.81
C ILE A 117 -5.70 6.19 -6.53
N THR A 118 -6.06 5.04 -5.97
CA THR A 118 -6.85 4.95 -4.75
C THR A 118 -5.95 4.54 -3.60
N ILE A 119 -5.80 5.42 -2.61
CA ILE A 119 -5.23 5.07 -1.31
C ILE A 119 -6.39 4.83 -0.34
N SER A 120 -6.45 3.66 0.26
CA SER A 120 -7.54 3.31 1.19
C SER A 120 -6.98 2.79 2.51
N THR A 121 -7.58 3.23 3.60
CA THR A 121 -7.20 2.83 4.96
C THR A 121 -8.33 2.08 5.63
N PHE A 122 -8.01 1.02 6.36
CA PHE A 122 -8.94 0.39 7.28
C PHE A 122 -8.23 0.14 8.61
N LYS A 123 -8.61 0.91 9.63
CA LYS A 123 -7.86 0.96 10.90
C LYS A 123 -6.38 1.19 10.61
N ASP A 124 -5.52 0.31 11.08
CA ASP A 124 -4.06 0.34 10.88
C ASP A 124 -3.57 -0.08 9.48
N LEU A 125 -4.44 -0.59 8.61
CA LEU A 125 -4.05 -1.10 7.30
C LEU A 125 -4.20 0.00 6.25
N VAL A 126 -3.20 0.14 5.39
CA VAL A 126 -3.24 1.00 4.20
C VAL A 126 -3.08 0.13 2.94
N SER A 127 -3.73 0.54 1.85
CA SER A 127 -3.69 -0.12 0.54
C SER A 127 -3.56 0.92 -0.56
N VAL A 128 -2.88 0.56 -1.67
CA VAL A 128 -2.75 1.43 -2.85
C VAL A 128 -3.16 0.67 -4.11
N ARG A 129 -4.27 1.10 -4.71
CA ARG A 129 -4.79 0.52 -5.95
C ARG A 129 -4.68 1.51 -7.09
N ILE A 130 -4.30 1.01 -8.27
CA ILE A 130 -4.39 1.77 -9.52
C ILE A 130 -5.43 1.09 -10.38
N SER A 131 -6.42 1.85 -10.85
CA SER A 131 -7.43 1.34 -11.79
C SER A 131 -7.26 2.05 -13.12
N GLY A 132 -7.26 1.25 -14.20
CA GLY A 132 -7.15 1.76 -15.58
C GLY A 132 -5.82 2.42 -15.92
N GLY A 133 -4.73 2.02 -15.24
CA GLY A 133 -3.39 2.53 -15.51
C GLY A 133 -3.01 2.41 -16.99
N ALA A 134 -2.72 3.56 -17.62
CA ALA A 134 -2.44 3.65 -19.04
C ALA A 134 -0.95 3.85 -19.30
N ALA A 135 -0.46 3.34 -20.43
CA ALA A 135 0.95 3.45 -20.83
C ALA A 135 1.45 4.90 -20.93
N LYS A 136 0.56 5.88 -21.13
CA LYS A 136 0.92 7.30 -21.17
C LYS A 136 1.47 7.84 -19.83
N HIS A 137 1.04 7.27 -18.71
CA HIS A 137 1.47 7.65 -17.37
C HIS A 137 2.39 6.59 -16.75
N PHE A 138 2.14 5.31 -17.03
CA PHE A 138 2.79 4.18 -16.37
C PHE A 138 3.66 3.33 -17.30
N GLY A 139 3.79 3.65 -18.59
CA GLY A 139 4.47 2.81 -19.57
C GLY A 139 5.96 2.57 -19.25
N SER A 140 6.62 3.57 -18.71
CA SER A 140 8.01 3.49 -18.22
C SER A 140 8.12 3.16 -16.73
N SER A 141 7.00 2.85 -16.06
CA SER A 141 7.00 2.66 -14.61
C SER A 141 7.77 1.41 -14.17
N GLN A 142 8.39 1.52 -13.00
CA GLN A 142 9.12 0.45 -12.34
C GLN A 142 8.84 0.48 -10.83
N GLY A 143 9.12 -0.61 -10.12
CA GLY A 143 8.86 -0.71 -8.68
C GLY A 143 8.44 -2.12 -8.29
N MET A 144 7.86 -2.25 -7.09
CA MET A 144 7.22 -3.48 -6.63
C MET A 144 6.10 -3.98 -7.55
N MET A 145 5.51 -3.11 -8.39
CA MET A 145 4.55 -3.55 -9.41
C MET A 145 5.20 -4.13 -10.69
N GLY A 146 6.53 -4.22 -10.73
CA GLY A 146 7.30 -4.63 -11.91
C GLY A 146 7.36 -3.53 -12.98
N SER A 147 7.84 -3.88 -14.17
CA SER A 147 7.60 -3.07 -15.37
C SER A 147 6.11 -3.00 -15.71
N PHE A 148 5.71 -2.09 -16.59
CA PHE A 148 4.32 -2.01 -17.05
C PHE A 148 3.77 -3.32 -17.64
N ASP A 149 4.63 -4.16 -18.22
CA ASP A 149 4.29 -5.52 -18.68
C ASP A 149 4.20 -6.56 -17.55
N GLY A 150 4.45 -6.14 -16.31
CA GLY A 150 4.41 -6.91 -15.07
C GLY A 150 5.62 -7.80 -14.81
N VAL A 151 6.76 -7.54 -15.47
CA VAL A 151 8.00 -8.27 -15.23
C VAL A 151 8.68 -7.73 -13.97
N MET A 152 9.12 -8.62 -13.07
CA MET A 152 9.90 -8.27 -11.88
C MET A 152 11.32 -7.85 -12.28
N LEU A 153 11.49 -6.62 -12.74
CA LEU A 153 12.78 -6.05 -13.13
C LEU A 153 13.46 -5.36 -11.94
N ALA A 154 14.78 -5.53 -11.83
CA ALA A 154 15.60 -4.76 -10.91
C ALA A 154 15.72 -3.30 -11.36
N ARG A 155 16.31 -2.45 -10.51
CA ARG A 155 16.49 -1.01 -10.79
C ARG A 155 17.39 -0.71 -11.99
N ASP A 156 18.22 -1.68 -12.39
CA ASP A 156 19.03 -1.58 -13.61
C ASP A 156 18.19 -1.66 -14.90
N GLY A 157 16.89 -1.93 -14.79
CA GLY A 157 15.94 -2.03 -15.91
C GLY A 157 16.14 -3.25 -16.81
N SER A 158 17.02 -4.19 -16.46
CA SER A 158 17.40 -5.31 -17.32
C SER A 158 17.45 -6.67 -16.62
N THR A 159 17.78 -6.70 -15.32
CA THR A 159 17.85 -7.94 -14.55
C THR A 159 16.46 -8.39 -14.15
N VAL A 160 16.04 -9.55 -14.64
CA VAL A 160 14.78 -10.20 -14.24
C VAL A 160 14.98 -10.99 -12.95
N MET A 161 14.18 -10.70 -11.93
CA MET A 161 14.26 -11.32 -10.60
C MET A 161 13.12 -12.32 -10.40
N SER A 162 13.45 -13.58 -10.15
CA SER A 162 12.44 -14.64 -9.92
C SER A 162 12.12 -14.89 -8.45
N ASN A 163 12.95 -14.38 -7.52
CA ASN A 163 12.74 -14.53 -6.09
C ASN A 163 12.01 -13.29 -5.54
N PRO A 164 10.75 -13.42 -5.07
CA PRO A 164 9.96 -12.29 -4.58
C PRO A 164 10.60 -11.53 -3.41
N ASN A 165 11.30 -12.24 -2.51
CA ASN A 165 11.98 -11.62 -1.37
C ASN A 165 13.22 -10.83 -1.79
N ALA A 166 13.92 -11.28 -2.83
CA ALA A 166 15.04 -10.52 -3.40
C ALA A 166 14.51 -9.31 -4.19
N PHE A 167 13.46 -9.52 -4.99
CA PHE A 167 12.80 -8.46 -5.73
C PHE A 167 12.26 -7.35 -4.82
N GLY A 168 11.61 -7.72 -3.71
CA GLY A 168 11.14 -6.70 -2.77
C GLY A 168 12.24 -5.97 -2.02
N GLN A 169 13.39 -6.62 -1.76
CA GLN A 169 14.56 -5.95 -1.19
C GLN A 169 15.22 -4.98 -2.18
N GLU A 170 15.22 -5.31 -3.48
CA GLU A 170 15.73 -4.44 -4.53
C GLU A 170 14.99 -3.09 -4.55
N TRP A 171 13.68 -3.10 -4.27
CA TRP A 171 12.83 -1.91 -4.26
C TRP A 171 12.69 -1.24 -2.88
N GLN A 172 13.62 -1.49 -1.95
CA GLN A 172 13.76 -0.65 -0.76
C GLN A 172 14.14 0.78 -1.16
N VAL A 173 13.49 1.79 -0.57
CA VAL A 173 13.84 3.20 -0.80
C VAL A 173 15.28 3.45 -0.35
N HIS A 174 16.10 3.99 -1.24
CA HIS A 174 17.50 4.37 -0.96
C HIS A 174 17.61 5.83 -0.53
N ASP A 175 18.72 6.19 0.13
CA ASP A 175 18.95 7.56 0.66
C ASP A 175 19.20 8.60 -0.46
N ASP A 176 19.53 8.15 -1.66
CA ASP A 176 19.70 8.98 -2.86
C ASP A 176 18.40 9.17 -3.66
N GLU A 177 17.29 8.58 -3.21
CA GLU A 177 15.95 8.77 -3.76
C GLU A 177 15.15 9.82 -2.94
N PRO A 178 14.08 10.41 -3.49
CA PRO A 178 13.21 11.31 -2.74
C PRO A 178 12.64 10.65 -1.48
N GLN A 179 12.97 11.20 -0.31
CA GLN A 179 12.47 10.72 0.97
C GLN A 179 11.08 11.28 1.23
N LEU A 180 10.04 10.57 0.80
CA LEU A 180 8.65 10.94 1.07
C LEU A 180 8.24 10.74 2.54
N PHE A 181 9.08 10.06 3.33
CA PHE A 181 8.84 9.84 4.74
C PHE A 181 10.07 10.26 5.57
N VAL A 182 9.84 10.89 6.72
CA VAL A 182 10.93 11.53 7.50
C VAL A 182 11.55 10.58 8.56
N ARG A 183 11.07 9.33 8.72
CA ARG A 183 11.44 8.45 9.87
C ARG A 183 11.96 7.07 9.46
N ALA A 184 12.75 6.44 10.32
CA ALA A 184 13.47 5.18 10.11
C ALA A 184 12.61 3.90 9.84
N PRO A 185 13.19 2.82 9.27
CA PRO A 185 14.60 2.69 8.86
C PRO A 185 14.83 3.07 7.39
N HIS A 186 15.71 4.05 7.20
CA HIS A 186 16.28 4.42 5.90
C HIS A 186 17.41 3.44 5.54
N TYR A 187 17.80 3.44 4.26
CA TYR A 187 18.97 2.73 3.75
C TYR A 187 20.25 3.17 4.53
N PRO A 188 21.36 2.40 4.56
CA PRO A 188 21.66 1.06 4.03
C PRO A 188 21.17 -0.12 4.91
N GLY A 189 20.32 0.12 5.91
CA GLY A 189 19.75 -0.96 6.71
C GLY A 189 18.73 -1.77 5.91
N LYS A 190 19.07 -3.01 5.50
CA LYS A 190 18.15 -3.88 4.75
C LYS A 190 16.82 -4.07 5.45
N CYS A 191 15.75 -4.18 4.66
CA CYS A 191 14.42 -4.57 5.15
C CYS A 191 14.50 -5.82 6.05
N ILE A 192 13.91 -5.72 7.24
CA ILE A 192 13.92 -6.79 8.23
C ILE A 192 12.63 -7.58 8.10
N PHE A 193 12.72 -8.91 7.97
CA PHE A 193 11.53 -9.76 7.94
C PHE A 193 11.00 -10.01 9.37
N PRO A 194 9.68 -10.16 9.59
CA PRO A 194 9.12 -10.49 10.90
C PRO A 194 9.78 -11.69 11.57
N SER A 195 10.15 -12.72 10.79
CA SER A 195 10.87 -13.91 11.26
C SER A 195 12.26 -13.62 11.85
N GLN A 196 12.89 -12.52 11.43
CA GLN A 196 14.23 -12.10 11.87
C GLN A 196 14.20 -11.20 13.11
N ARG A 197 13.04 -10.66 13.52
CA ARG A 197 12.90 -9.79 14.72
C ARG A 197 13.07 -10.53 16.07
N GLY A 198 13.48 -11.80 16.03
CA GLY A 198 13.71 -12.64 17.19
C GLY A 198 12.41 -13.29 17.69
N LYS A 199 12.48 -14.58 18.06
CA LYS A 199 11.39 -15.25 18.77
C LYS A 199 11.19 -14.54 20.10
N LYS A 200 10.19 -13.66 20.23
CA LYS A 200 9.64 -13.39 21.56
C LYS A 200 9.17 -14.75 22.08
N THR A 201 9.77 -15.16 23.19
CA THR A 201 9.57 -16.43 23.86
C THR A 201 8.10 -16.81 23.91
N GLU A 202 7.82 -18.11 23.79
CA GLU A 202 6.49 -18.74 23.80
C GLU A 202 5.68 -18.53 25.12
N VAL A 203 5.95 -17.50 25.91
CA VAL A 203 5.32 -17.20 27.20
C VAL A 203 4.45 -15.93 27.10
N GLY A 204 3.76 -15.78 25.97
CA GLY A 204 2.79 -14.70 25.73
C GLY A 204 1.55 -15.16 24.96
N ARG A 205 1.26 -16.47 24.89
CA ARG A 205 0.08 -17.04 24.21
C ARG A 205 -1.23 -16.84 25.01
N ALA A 206 -1.45 -15.63 25.51
CA ALA A 206 -2.72 -15.21 26.10
C ALA A 206 -2.95 -13.70 25.87
N CYS A 207 -2.78 -13.23 24.64
CA CYS A 207 -3.58 -12.07 24.23
C CYS A 207 -4.95 -12.61 23.80
N LEU A 208 -6.01 -12.06 24.39
CA LEU A 208 -7.42 -12.28 24.04
C LEU A 208 -7.70 -11.90 22.58
N ARG A 209 -7.12 -12.60 21.60
CA ARG A 209 -7.64 -12.58 20.23
C ARG A 209 -8.91 -13.42 20.31
N LYS A 210 -10.08 -12.82 20.08
CA LYS A 210 -11.25 -13.63 19.74
C LYS A 210 -10.83 -14.42 18.50
N THR A 211 -10.55 -15.71 18.69
CA THR A 211 -10.21 -16.58 17.58
C THR A 211 -11.46 -16.69 16.74
N LEU A 212 -11.51 -15.91 15.65
CA LEU A 212 -12.59 -16.04 14.69
C LEU A 212 -12.55 -17.49 14.17
N ALA A 213 -13.70 -18.16 14.14
CA ALA A 213 -13.77 -19.50 13.59
C ALA A 213 -13.39 -19.45 12.10
N LYS A 214 -12.63 -20.44 11.62
CA LYS A 214 -12.23 -20.54 10.21
C LYS A 214 -13.43 -20.45 9.26
N SER A 215 -14.54 -21.08 9.61
CA SER A 215 -15.79 -21.01 8.84
C SER A 215 -16.30 -19.57 8.67
N ALA A 216 -16.25 -18.76 9.73
CA ALA A 216 -16.66 -17.36 9.67
C ALA A 216 -15.73 -16.52 8.79
N ALA A 217 -14.43 -16.84 8.74
CA ALA A 217 -13.49 -16.21 7.81
C ALA A 217 -13.77 -16.61 6.35
N GLU A 218 -14.00 -17.90 6.10
CA GLU A 218 -14.35 -18.43 4.77
C GLU A 218 -15.68 -17.85 4.26
N ASP A 219 -16.65 -17.66 5.14
CA ASP A 219 -17.94 -17.03 4.84
C ASP A 219 -17.78 -15.54 4.48
N ALA A 220 -16.99 -14.79 5.25
CA ALA A 220 -16.70 -13.38 4.98
C ALA A 220 -16.01 -13.19 3.62
N CYS A 221 -15.07 -14.07 3.28
CA CYS A 221 -14.31 -14.06 2.03
C CYS A 221 -14.99 -14.84 0.88
N SER A 222 -16.25 -15.27 1.04
CA SER A 222 -16.95 -16.13 0.07
C SER A 222 -17.16 -15.52 -1.32
N HIS A 223 -17.12 -14.19 -1.41
CA HIS A 223 -17.25 -13.43 -2.66
C HIS A 223 -15.96 -13.41 -3.50
N LEU A 224 -14.84 -13.90 -2.96
CA LEU A 224 -13.55 -14.01 -3.64
C LEU A 224 -13.28 -15.45 -4.10
N SER A 225 -12.32 -15.63 -5.00
CA SER A 225 -11.89 -16.94 -5.51
C SER A 225 -10.38 -17.03 -5.68
N GLY A 226 -9.85 -18.27 -5.72
CA GLY A 226 -8.43 -18.53 -5.89
C GLY A 226 -7.54 -17.94 -4.79
N GLU A 227 -6.33 -17.52 -5.15
CA GLU A 227 -5.32 -16.97 -4.23
C GLU A 227 -5.83 -15.76 -3.43
N LYS A 228 -6.71 -14.93 -4.03
CA LYS A 228 -7.36 -13.81 -3.35
C LYS A 228 -8.22 -14.24 -2.17
N LYS A 229 -8.94 -15.36 -2.31
CA LYS A 229 -9.76 -15.89 -1.24
C LYS A 229 -8.89 -16.40 -0.11
N ASP A 230 -7.83 -17.12 -0.44
CA ASP A 230 -6.91 -17.69 0.55
C ASP A 230 -6.20 -16.59 1.35
N ALA A 231 -5.75 -15.52 0.67
CA ALA A 231 -5.21 -14.32 1.29
C ALA A 231 -6.22 -13.63 2.23
N CYS A 232 -7.44 -13.38 1.75
CA CYS A 232 -8.50 -12.80 2.59
C CYS A 232 -8.79 -13.64 3.84
N VAL A 233 -8.90 -14.96 3.69
CA VAL A 233 -9.16 -15.86 4.83
C VAL A 233 -7.99 -15.82 5.82
N PHE A 234 -6.76 -15.81 5.32
CA PHE A 234 -5.57 -15.65 6.16
C PHE A 234 -5.61 -14.34 6.94
N ASP A 235 -5.91 -13.22 6.29
CA ASP A 235 -5.91 -11.89 6.92
C ASP A 235 -7.06 -11.73 7.92
N VAL A 236 -8.26 -12.20 7.60
CA VAL A 236 -9.39 -12.21 8.55
C VAL A 236 -9.04 -13.05 9.80
N LEU A 237 -8.37 -14.19 9.62
CA LEU A 237 -7.89 -14.99 10.74
C LEU A 237 -6.81 -14.25 11.51
N ALA A 238 -5.77 -13.74 10.84
CA ALA A 238 -4.58 -13.11 11.41
C ALA A 238 -4.91 -11.82 12.20
N THR A 239 -5.90 -11.07 11.75
CA THR A 239 -6.41 -9.87 12.42
C THR A 239 -7.50 -10.18 13.45
N GLY A 240 -8.27 -11.25 13.23
CA GLY A 240 -9.48 -11.55 13.98
C GLY A 240 -10.66 -10.63 13.64
N ASP A 241 -10.66 -10.05 12.42
CA ASP A 241 -11.66 -9.07 11.98
C ASP A 241 -12.22 -9.39 10.59
N ALA A 242 -13.51 -9.77 10.55
CA ALA A 242 -14.20 -10.12 9.31
C ALA A 242 -14.49 -8.90 8.41
N ASP A 243 -14.51 -7.68 8.95
CA ASP A 243 -14.78 -6.47 8.15
C ASP A 243 -13.65 -6.19 7.14
N ILE A 244 -12.46 -6.76 7.34
CA ILE A 244 -11.34 -6.68 6.38
C ILE A 244 -11.73 -7.21 5.00
N ALA A 245 -12.54 -8.26 4.95
CA ALA A 245 -13.03 -8.85 3.70
C ALA A 245 -13.86 -7.86 2.85
N ARG A 246 -14.34 -6.76 3.44
CA ARG A 246 -15.19 -5.76 2.77
C ARG A 246 -14.39 -4.54 2.27
N THR A 247 -13.09 -4.50 2.53
CA THR A 247 -12.21 -3.37 2.18
C THR A 247 -11.67 -3.52 0.76
N SER A 248 -11.05 -2.47 0.20
CA SER A 248 -10.38 -2.52 -1.11
C SER A 248 -9.08 -3.33 -1.11
N THR A 249 -8.85 -4.14 -0.08
CA THR A 249 -7.65 -4.98 0.08
C THR A 249 -7.70 -6.24 -0.79
N TYR A 250 -8.84 -6.56 -1.41
CA TYR A 250 -9.02 -7.73 -2.30
C TYR A 250 -9.76 -7.40 -3.61
#